data_AF-A0A1X2END2-F1
#
_entry.id   AF-A0A1X2END2-F1
#
_cell.length_a   1.000
_cell.length_b   1.000
_cell.length_c   1.000
_cell.angle_alpha   90.00
_cell.angle_beta   90.00
_cell.angle_gamma   90.00
#
_symmetry.space_group_name_H-M   'P 1'
#
loop_
_entity.id
_entity.type
_entity.pdbx_description
1 polymer ?
#
loop_
_entity_poly.entity_id
_entity_poly.type
_entity_poly.pdbx_seq_one_letter_code
_entity_poly.pdbx_strand_id
1 'polypeptide(L)' 'MRTTVVIDADVAAEIERLRREGLGISEALNLLARRGISAGSSVRQKYRHRTAPVGLKIDVTDVADVLGLLDDDR' A
#
# COMPACT_ATOMS: atom_id res chain seq x y z
N MET A 1 -13.98 9.68 -20.12
CA MET A 1 -14.76 10.73 -19.45
C MET A 1 -14.12 12.08 -19.76
N ARG A 2 -14.91 13.15 -19.98
CA ARG A 2 -14.36 14.50 -20.18
C ARG A 2 -14.45 15.26 -18.86
N THR A 3 -13.30 15.72 -18.38
CA THR A 3 -13.17 16.44 -17.10
C THR A 3 -12.28 17.65 -17.31
N THR A 4 -12.65 18.78 -16.73
CA THR A 4 -11.78 19.96 -16.66
C THR A 4 -10.99 19.88 -15.36
N VAL A 5 -9.67 19.98 -15.46
CA VAL A 5 -8.75 19.95 -14.32
C VAL A 5 -7.84 21.17 -14.37
N VAL A 6 -7.45 21.68 -13.21
CA VAL A 6 -6.40 22.69 -13.08
C VAL A 6 -5.09 21.94 -12.87
N ILE A 7 -4.04 22.33 -13.58
CA ILE A 7 -2.70 21.74 -13.48
C ILE A 7 -1.68 22.81 -13.17
N ASP A 8 -0.67 22.44 -12.39
CA ASP A 8 0.46 23.30 -12.08
C ASP A 8 1.40 23.47 -13.28
N ALA A 9 2.24 24.51 -13.22
CA ALA A 9 3.12 24.90 -14.33
C ALA A 9 4.16 23.83 -14.70
N ASP A 10 4.63 23.06 -13.71
CA ASP A 10 5.56 21.94 -13.89
C ASP A 10 4.90 20.78 -14.64
N VAL A 11 3.66 20.43 -14.26
CA VAL A 11 2.86 19.40 -14.95
C VAL A 11 2.56 19.83 -16.39
N ALA A 12 2.22 21.09 -16.61
CA ALA A 12 2.00 21.63 -17.95
C ALA A 12 3.27 21.53 -18.82
N ALA A 13 4.45 21.87 -18.27
CA ALA A 13 5.72 21.78 -18.97
C ALA A 13 6.06 20.32 -19.36
N GLU A 14 5.79 19.36 -18.48
CA GLU A 14 6.01 17.94 -18.75
C GLU A 14 5.03 17.39 -19.79
N ILE A 15 3.76 17.82 -19.77
CA ILE A 15 2.80 17.49 -20.83
C ILE A 15 3.30 18.00 -22.19
N GLU A 16 3.79 19.24 -22.27
CA GLU A 16 4.35 19.79 -23.51
C GLU A 16 5.59 19.02 -23.99
N ARG A 17 6.43 18.53 -23.07
CA ARG A 17 7.56 17.65 -23.40
C ARG A 17 7.07 16.35 -24.06
N LEU A 18 6.08 15.68 -23.47
CA LEU A 18 5.48 14.45 -24.01
C LEU A 18 4.75 14.70 -25.34
N ARG A 19 4.15 15.88 -25.52
CA ARG A 19 3.52 16.24 -26.80
C ARG A 19 4.53 16.35 -27.93
N ARG A 20 5.77 16.80 -27.67
CA ARG A 20 6.86 16.80 -28.66
C ARG A 20 7.30 15.39 -29.05
N GLU A 21 7.04 14.40 -28.20
CA GLU A 21 7.25 12.97 -28.48
C GLU A 21 6.09 12.34 -29.26
N GLY A 22 5.04 13.10 -29.57
CA GLY A 22 3.90 12.68 -30.38
C GLY A 22 2.65 12.28 -29.58
N LEU A 23 2.65 12.41 -28.26
CA LEU A 23 1.48 12.07 -27.44
C LEU A 23 0.40 13.16 -27.52
N GLY A 24 -0.87 12.73 -27.51
CA GLY A 24 -2.00 13.66 -27.32
C GLY A 24 -2.04 14.25 -25.91
N ILE A 25 -2.71 15.40 -25.71
CA ILE A 25 -2.81 16.05 -24.40
C ILE A 25 -3.47 15.13 -23.34
N SER A 26 -4.59 14.50 -23.70
CA SER A 26 -5.30 13.57 -22.82
C SER A 26 -4.49 12.30 -22.57
N GLU A 27 -3.67 11.88 -23.53
CA GLU A 27 -2.81 10.71 -23.41
C GLU A 27 -1.65 10.98 -22.45
N ALA A 28 -0.96 12.10 -22.62
CA ALA A 28 0.09 12.56 -21.73
C ALA A 28 -0.40 12.73 -20.28
N LEU A 29 -1.57 13.36 -20.07
CA LEU A 29 -2.16 13.52 -18.74
C LEU A 29 -2.48 12.17 -18.08
N ASN A 30 -3.10 11.25 -18.82
CA ASN A 30 -3.41 9.91 -18.29
C ASN A 30 -2.15 9.11 -17.99
N LEU A 31 -1.11 9.23 -18.80
CA LEU A 31 0.18 8.59 -18.57
C LEU A 31 0.81 9.07 -17.26
N LEU A 32 0.88 10.38 -17.05
CA LEU A 32 1.42 10.99 -15.84
C LEU A 32 0.60 10.60 -14.60
N ALA A 33 -0.74 10.66 -14.68
CA ALA A 33 -1.62 10.26 -13.59
C ALA A 33 -1.42 8.78 -13.20
N ARG A 34 -1.36 7.88 -14.18
CA ARG A 34 -1.12 6.45 -13.94
C ARG A 34 0.25 6.20 -13.31
N ARG A 35 1.30 6.86 -13.81
CA ARG A 35 2.65 6.78 -13.23
C ARG A 35 2.66 7.26 -11.78
N GLY A 36 1.98 8.36 -11.47
CA GLY A 36 1.85 8.88 -10.10
C GLY A 36 1.12 7.91 -9.16
N ILE A 37 0.01 7.32 -9.61
CA ILE A 37 -0.72 6.29 -8.84
C ILE A 37 0.17 5.08 -8.56
N SER A 38 0.91 4.60 -9.57
CA SER A 38 1.83 3.46 -9.40
C SER A 38 3.04 3.79 -8.53
N ALA A 39 3.57 5.02 -8.59
CA ALA A 39 4.68 5.47 -7.74
C ALA A 39 4.29 5.59 -6.26
N GLY A 40 3.05 6.04 -5.99
CA GLY A 40 2.47 6.08 -4.64
C GLY A 40 2.13 4.70 -4.07
N SER A 41 1.94 3.71 -4.95
CA SER A 41 2.00 2.29 -4.57
C SER A 41 3.45 1.89 -4.36
N SER A 42 4.11 2.47 -3.34
CA SER A 42 5.28 1.83 -2.73
C SER A 42 4.94 0.35 -2.61
N VAL A 43 5.83 -0.52 -3.09
CA VAL A 43 5.66 -1.97 -2.96
C VAL A 43 5.39 -2.20 -1.49
N ARG A 44 4.11 -2.34 -1.11
CA ARG A 44 3.71 -2.48 0.27
C ARG A 44 4.46 -3.71 0.71
N GLN A 45 5.49 -3.52 1.53
CA GLN A 45 6.38 -4.61 1.91
C GLN A 45 5.46 -5.72 2.38
N LYS A 46 5.48 -6.85 1.68
CA LYS A 46 4.59 -7.96 2.01
C LYS A 46 4.82 -8.24 3.48
N TYR A 47 3.76 -8.15 4.27
CA TYR A 47 3.87 -8.41 5.70
C TYR A 47 4.50 -9.79 5.87
N ARG A 48 5.71 -9.82 6.43
CA ARG A 48 6.41 -11.04 6.80
C ARG A 48 6.38 -11.10 8.31
N HIS A 49 5.43 -11.88 8.82
CA HIS A 49 5.36 -12.15 10.25
C HIS A 49 6.67 -12.82 10.68
N ARG A 50 7.40 -12.18 11.60
CA ARG A 50 8.61 -12.74 12.19
C ARG A 50 8.18 -13.56 13.39
N THR A 51 8.13 -14.88 13.24
CA THR A 51 8.00 -15.77 14.39
C THR A 51 9.36 -15.96 15.04
N ALA A 52 9.35 -16.06 16.37
CA ALA A 52 10.48 -16.54 17.16
C ALA A 52 9.93 -17.56 18.16
N PRO A 53 10.70 -18.58 18.56
CA PRO A 53 10.31 -19.44 19.65
C PRO A 53 10.22 -18.60 20.93
N VAL A 54 9.00 -18.43 21.46
CA VAL A 54 8.76 -17.71 22.72
C VAL A 54 8.82 -18.65 23.93
N GLY A 55 8.89 -19.96 23.68
CA GLY A 55 8.74 -20.98 24.72
C GLY A 55 7.30 -21.10 25.21
N LEU A 56 7.06 -22.06 26.10
CA LEU A 56 5.82 -22.19 26.84
C LEU A 56 5.83 -21.17 28.00
N LYS A 57 4.85 -20.27 28.00
CA LYS A 57 4.66 -19.30 29.10
C LYS A 57 3.90 -19.87 30.29
N ILE A 58 3.13 -20.93 30.03
CA ILE A 58 2.31 -21.67 30.98
C ILE A 58 2.62 -23.16 30.76
N ASP A 59 2.70 -23.93 31.84
CA ASP A 59 2.84 -25.39 31.71
C ASP A 59 1.53 -25.96 31.15
N VAL A 60 1.61 -26.73 30.07
CA VAL A 60 0.46 -27.35 29.39
C VAL A 60 0.38 -28.86 29.63
N THR A 61 1.18 -29.36 30.57
CA THR A 61 1.13 -30.77 30.99
C THR A 61 -0.22 -31.08 31.64
N ASP A 62 -0.79 -30.12 32.39
CA ASP A 62 -2.16 -30.18 32.90
C ASP A 62 -3.08 -29.28 32.07
N VAL A 63 -3.94 -29.90 31.28
CA VAL A 63 -4.89 -29.20 30.40
C VAL A 63 -6.04 -28.58 31.19
N ALA A 64 -6.45 -29.15 32.32
CA ALA A 64 -7.58 -28.65 33.10
C ALA A 64 -7.24 -27.32 33.77
N ASP A 65 -6.05 -27.24 34.37
CA ASP A 65 -5.56 -26.01 35.02
C ASP A 65 -5.38 -24.86 34.01
N VAL A 66 -4.88 -25.17 32.80
CA VAL A 66 -4.75 -24.16 31.72
C VAL A 66 -6.10 -23.63 31.25
N LEU A 67 -7.11 -24.49 31.15
CA LEU A 67 -8.46 -24.06 30.78
C LEU A 67 -9.09 -23.20 31.89
N GLY A 68 -8.82 -23.51 33.16
CA GLY A 68 -9.26 -22.68 34.30
C GLY A 68 -8.73 -21.23 34.22
N LEU A 69 -7.48 -21.03 33.82
CA LEU A 69 -6.90 -19.70 33.63
C LEU A 69 -7.64 -18.85 32.59
N LEU A 70 -8.21 -19.47 31.55
CA LEU A 70 -8.97 -18.76 30.50
C LEU A 70 -10.38 -18.38 30.95
N ASP A 71 -10.94 -19.16 31.88
CA ASP A 71 -12.28 -18.92 32.44
C ASP A 71 -12.27 -17.83 33.52
N ASP A 72 -11.14 -17.66 34.25
CA ASP A 72 -10.94 -16.62 35.28
C ASP A 72 -10.76 -15.20 34.70
N ASP A 73 -10.29 -15.08 33.46
CA ASP A 73 -10.03 -13.79 32.77
C ASP A 73 -11.32 -13.14 32.17
N ARG A 74 -12.51 -13.63 32.51
CA ARG A 74 -13.81 -13.15 31.97
C ARG A 74 -14.62 -12.24 32.89
#